data_AF-A0AAE1EZE0-F1
#
_entry.id   AF-A0AAE1EZE0-F1
#
_cell.length_a   1.000
_cell.length_b   1.000
_cell.length_c   1.000
_cell.angle_alpha   90.00
_cell.angle_beta   90.00
_cell.angle_gamma   90.00
#
_symmetry.space_group_name_H-M   'P 1'
#
loop_
_entity.id
_entity.type
_entity.pdbx_description
1 polymer ?
#
loop_
_entity_poly.entity_id
_entity_poly.type
_entity_poly.pdbx_seq_one_letter_code
_entity_poly.pdbx_strand_id
1 'polypeptide(L)'
;MGPFMLVIVPHHIVSLICFLYWTLVSILDYSDWYFPLSFGLLSAQAILPIFCGAIYSEDVHTQKESLIEPLLILKGSMSDEGAKHKMMTLIDHLDRLDAQIEGRGFFTLNKGMATTVVNTVVTYLVVLIQFYGGGSE
;
A
#
# COMPACT_ATOMS: atom_id res chain seq x y z
N MET A 1 -6.63 4.69 -12.22
CA MET A 1 -5.37 4.70 -11.45
C MET A 1 -4.65 3.35 -11.43
N GLY A 2 -5.33 2.20 -11.57
CA GLY A 2 -4.71 0.88 -11.43
C GLY A 2 -3.48 0.53 -12.29
N PRO A 3 -3.37 0.89 -13.59
CA PRO A 3 -2.17 0.56 -14.37
C PRO A 3 -0.93 1.35 -13.93
N PHE A 4 -1.10 2.57 -13.41
CA PHE A 4 0.02 3.36 -12.87
C PHE A 4 0.50 2.77 -11.54
N MET A 5 -0.41 2.36 -10.66
CA MET A 5 -0.06 1.73 -9.39
C MET A 5 0.68 0.40 -9.59
N LEU A 6 0.32 -0.36 -10.63
CA LEU A 6 0.99 -1.61 -11.00
C LEU A 6 2.45 -1.41 -11.42
N VAL A 7 2.84 -0.22 -11.88
CA VAL A 7 4.23 0.10 -12.21
C VAL A 7 4.95 0.75 -11.03
N ILE A 8 4.29 1.68 -10.34
CA ILE A 8 4.87 2.47 -9.25
C ILE A 8 5.21 1.58 -8.05
N VAL A 9 4.31 0.69 -7.64
CA VAL A 9 4.53 -0.13 -6.44
C VAL A 9 5.71 -1.11 -6.62
N PRO A 10 5.78 -1.90 -7.71
CA PRO A 10 6.95 -2.74 -7.95
C PRO A 10 8.25 -1.94 -8.13
N HIS A 11 8.19 -0.77 -8.77
CA HIS A 11 9.36 0.10 -8.90
C HIS A 11 9.92 0.51 -7.53
N HIS A 12 9.05 0.91 -6.59
CA HIS A 12 9.49 1.24 -5.22
C HIS A 12 10.03 0.02 -4.47
N ILE A 13 9.42 -1.16 -4.64
CA ILE A 13 9.92 -2.41 -4.03
C ILE A 13 11.31 -2.78 -4.56
N VAL A 14 11.51 -2.75 -5.88
CA VAL A 14 12.81 -3.06 -6.51
C VAL A 14 13.86 -2.04 -6.09
N SER A 15 13.52 -0.74 -6.11
CA SER A 15 14.42 0.32 -5.66
C SER A 15 14.87 0.09 -4.21
N LEU A 16 13.93 -0.24 -3.33
CA LEU A 16 14.19 -0.51 -1.92
C LEU A 16 15.13 -1.72 -1.74
N ILE A 17 14.89 -2.83 -2.47
CA ILE A 17 15.77 -4.01 -2.46
C ILE A 17 17.19 -3.68 -2.92
N CYS A 18 17.32 -2.92 -4.02
CA CYS A 18 18.63 -2.49 -4.52
C CYS A 18 19.36 -1.58 -3.52
N PHE A 19 18.65 -0.65 -2.87
CA PHE A 19 19.21 0.19 -1.82
C PHE A 19 19.67 -0.63 -0.61
N LEU A 20 18.86 -1.58 -0.14
CA LEU A 20 19.21 -2.45 0.99
C LEU A 20 20.47 -3.26 0.72
N TYR A 21 20.61 -3.81 -0.49
CA TYR A 21 21.81 -4.53 -0.90
C TYR A 21 23.04 -3.61 -0.91
N TRP A 22 22.93 -2.44 -1.53
CA TRP A 22 24.04 -1.47 -1.58
C TRP A 22 24.45 -1.00 -0.19
N THR A 23 23.47 -0.80 0.69
CA THR A 23 23.68 -0.43 2.09
C THR A 23 24.40 -1.52 2.86
N LEU A 24 24.00 -2.77 2.71
CA LEU A 24 24.67 -3.90 3.34
C LEU A 24 26.15 -3.97 2.95
N VAL A 25 26.44 -3.87 1.64
CA VAL A 25 27.81 -3.88 1.11
C VAL A 25 28.63 -2.71 1.66
N SER A 26 28.04 -1.52 1.71
CA SER A 26 28.75 -0.31 2.14
C SER A 26 28.94 -0.19 3.66
N ILE A 27 28.03 -0.75 4.48
CA ILE A 27 28.21 -0.84 5.95
C ILE A 27 29.39 -1.74 6.30
N LEU A 28 29.62 -2.79 5.51
CA LEU A 28 30.76 -3.68 5.71
C LEU A 28 32.09 -3.01 5.37
N ASP A 29 32.10 -2.03 4.46
CA ASP A 29 33.32 -1.35 4.01
C ASP A 29 33.65 -0.04 4.75
N TYR A 30 32.69 0.69 5.35
CA TYR A 30 32.98 2.02 5.92
C TYR A 30 32.19 2.43 7.18
N SER A 31 32.90 3.01 8.14
CA SER A 31 32.42 3.51 9.45
C SER A 31 32.09 5.02 9.43
N ASP A 32 31.26 5.49 8.48
CA ASP A 32 30.83 6.89 8.45
C ASP A 32 29.36 7.05 8.81
N TRP A 33 29.08 7.92 9.81
CA TRP A 33 27.75 8.23 10.36
C TRP A 33 26.73 8.73 9.31
N TYR A 34 27.19 9.29 8.19
CA TYR A 34 26.31 9.75 7.10
C TYR A 34 25.57 8.60 6.42
N PHE A 35 26.16 7.41 6.44
CA PHE A 35 25.65 6.24 5.75
C PHE A 35 24.30 5.74 6.30
N PRO A 36 24.12 5.52 7.62
CA PRO A 36 22.83 5.11 8.18
C PRO A 36 21.75 6.19 8.03
N LEU A 37 22.10 7.48 8.02
CA LEU A 37 21.13 8.56 7.83
C LEU A 37 20.56 8.58 6.40
N SER A 38 21.44 8.49 5.39
CA SER A 38 21.02 8.38 3.98
C SER A 38 20.20 7.12 3.73
N PHE A 39 20.58 6.00 4.36
CA PHE A 39 19.81 4.76 4.31
C PHE A 39 18.40 4.92 4.89
N GLY A 40 18.27 5.52 6.07
CA GLY A 40 16.98 5.77 6.71
C GLY A 40 16.08 6.66 5.85
N LEU A 41 16.63 7.73 5.28
CA LEU A 41 15.89 8.65 4.42
C LEU A 41 15.41 8.00 3.12
N LEU A 42 16.27 7.23 2.44
CA LEU A 42 15.91 6.55 1.19
C LEU A 42 14.91 5.41 1.42
N SER A 43 15.07 4.66 2.51
CA SER A 43 14.11 3.63 2.92
C SER A 43 12.76 4.23 3.27
N ALA A 44 12.75 5.33 4.02
CA ALA A 44 11.53 6.07 4.32
C ALA A 44 10.87 6.58 3.04
N GLN A 45 11.62 7.16 2.10
CA GLN A 45 11.09 7.65 0.82
C GLN A 45 10.42 6.55 -0.02
N ALA A 46 10.90 5.31 0.04
CA ALA A 46 10.29 4.20 -0.70
C ALA A 46 9.08 3.58 0.03
N ILE A 47 9.08 3.56 1.36
CA ILE A 47 8.00 2.97 2.18
C ILE A 47 6.83 3.94 2.38
N LEU A 48 7.10 5.23 2.64
CA LEU A 48 6.07 6.23 2.96
C LEU A 48 4.96 6.29 1.91
N PRO A 49 5.26 6.37 0.59
CA PRO A 49 4.22 6.47 -0.43
C PRO A 49 3.31 5.25 -0.48
N ILE A 50 3.86 4.04 -0.27
CA ILE A 50 3.09 2.79 -0.21
C ILE A 50 2.17 2.80 1.01
N PHE A 51 2.68 3.25 2.15
CA PHE A 51 1.93 3.32 3.40
C PHE A 51 0.84 4.39 3.38
N CYS A 52 1.16 5.59 2.89
CA CYS A 52 0.21 6.68 2.71
C CYS A 52 -0.88 6.29 1.71
N GLY A 53 -0.51 5.66 0.60
CA GLY A 53 -1.48 5.14 -0.37
C GLY A 53 -2.40 4.09 0.25
N ALA A 54 -1.87 3.16 1.04
CA ALA A 54 -2.65 2.12 1.70
C ALA A 54 -3.63 2.69 2.75
N ILE A 55 -3.19 3.66 3.56
CA ILE A 55 -4.06 4.34 4.54
C ILE A 55 -5.16 5.11 3.81
N TYR A 56 -4.80 5.85 2.76
CA TYR A 56 -5.77 6.62 1.98
C TYR A 56 -6.80 5.72 1.30
N SER A 57 -6.36 4.61 0.69
CA SER A 57 -7.28 3.65 0.06
C SER A 57 -8.24 3.02 1.06
N GLU A 58 -7.78 2.75 2.28
CA GLU A 58 -8.61 2.16 3.33
C GLU A 58 -9.60 3.18 3.91
N ASP A 59 -9.18 4.43 4.09
CA ASP A 59 -10.05 5.52 4.54
C ASP A 59 -11.17 5.80 3.52
N VAL A 60 -10.82 5.89 2.23
CA VAL A 60 -11.80 6.07 1.15
C VAL A 60 -12.77 4.89 1.06
N HIS A 61 -12.27 3.66 1.22
CA HIS A 61 -13.12 2.46 1.25
C HIS A 61 -14.10 2.47 2.44
N THR A 62 -13.60 2.78 3.64
CA THR A 62 -14.40 2.85 4.87
C THR A 62 -15.46 3.95 4.78
N GLN A 63 -15.10 5.12 4.26
CA GLN A 63 -16.05 6.22 4.04
C GLN A 63 -17.16 5.82 3.08
N LYS A 64 -16.81 5.18 1.96
CA LYS A 64 -17.79 4.64 1.00
C LYS A 64 -18.75 3.67 1.68
N GLU A 65 -18.25 2.71 2.45
CA GLU A 65 -19.08 1.71 3.13
C GLU A 65 -20.02 2.37 4.16
N SER A 66 -19.52 3.35 4.90
CA SER A 66 -20.33 4.11 5.87
C SER A 66 -21.43 4.98 5.25
N LEU A 67 -21.34 5.28 3.95
CA LEU A 67 -22.37 6.01 3.19
C LEU A 67 -23.44 5.07 2.62
N ILE A 68 -23.08 3.82 2.31
CA ILE A 68 -24.00 2.84 1.72
C ILE A 68 -25.04 2.38 2.74
N GLU A 69 -24.64 2.14 3.99
CA GLU A 69 -25.54 1.71 5.07
C GLU A 69 -26.72 2.68 5.31
N PRO A 70 -26.53 3.99 5.52
CA PRO A 70 -27.63 4.94 5.69
C PRO A 70 -28.47 5.11 4.41
N LEU A 71 -27.88 4.98 3.23
CA LEU A 71 -28.63 5.01 1.96
C LEU A 71 -29.56 3.81 1.80
N LEU A 72 -29.16 2.62 2.26
CA LEU A 72 -30.00 1.44 2.30
C LEU A 72 -31.17 1.60 3.28
N ILE A 73 -30.92 2.17 4.47
CA ILE A 73 -31.96 2.48 5.45
C ILE A 73 -32.97 3.49 4.88
N LEU A 74 -32.48 4.55 4.23
CA LEU A 74 -33.31 5.57 3.60
C LEU A 74 -34.15 4.98 2.46
N LYS A 75 -33.60 4.08 1.65
CA LYS A 75 -34.37 3.34 0.63
C LYS A 75 -35.51 2.52 1.26
N GLY A 76 -35.24 1.87 2.40
CA GLY A 76 -36.23 1.06 3.12
C GLY A 76 -37.41 1.87 3.68
N SER A 77 -37.20 3.16 3.98
CA SER A 77 -38.24 4.05 4.52
C SER A 77 -39.04 4.81 3.45
N MET A 78 -38.66 4.72 2.17
CA MET A 78 -39.39 5.37 1.06
C MET A 78 -40.66 4.60 0.69
N SER A 79 -41.81 5.30 0.59
CA SER A 79 -43.07 4.69 0.11
C SER A 79 -43.25 4.75 -1.40
N ASP A 80 -42.55 5.66 -2.10
CA ASP A 80 -42.65 5.85 -3.55
C ASP A 80 -41.71 4.90 -4.29
N GLU A 81 -42.25 4.07 -5.18
CA GLU A 81 -41.48 3.12 -5.99
C GLU A 81 -40.55 3.83 -6.99
N GLY A 82 -40.93 5.02 -7.48
CA GLY A 82 -40.07 5.83 -8.33
C GLY A 82 -38.81 6.32 -7.61
N ALA A 83 -38.96 6.78 -6.38
CA ALA A 83 -37.85 7.18 -5.51
C ALA A 83 -36.96 5.99 -5.12
N LYS A 84 -37.55 4.83 -4.79
CA LYS A 84 -36.77 3.60 -4.53
C LYS A 84 -35.92 3.19 -5.72
N HIS A 85 -36.45 3.29 -6.94
CA HIS A 85 -35.69 2.92 -8.13
C HIS A 85 -34.51 3.86 -8.37
N LYS A 86 -34.71 5.18 -8.21
CA LYS A 86 -33.60 6.16 -8.30
C LYS A 86 -32.55 5.94 -7.22
N MET A 87 -32.97 5.62 -5.99
CA MET A 87 -32.06 5.32 -4.89
C MET A 87 -31.25 4.03 -5.15
N MET A 88 -31.88 3.00 -5.71
CA MET A 88 -31.19 1.77 -6.13
C MET A 88 -30.10 2.07 -7.17
N THR A 89 -30.41 2.89 -8.17
CA THR A 89 -29.45 3.29 -9.18
C THR A 89 -28.29 4.10 -8.59
N LEU A 90 -28.55 4.96 -7.60
CA LEU A 90 -27.51 5.70 -6.89
C LEU A 90 -26.59 4.77 -6.10
N ILE A 91 -27.16 3.80 -5.39
CA ILE A 91 -26.41 2.78 -4.63
C ILE A 91 -25.57 1.94 -5.60
N ASP A 92 -26.11 1.51 -6.74
CA ASP A 92 -25.34 0.78 -7.77
C ASP A 92 -24.17 1.61 -8.31
N HIS A 93 -24.36 2.91 -8.55
CA HIS A 93 -23.28 3.79 -8.99
C HIS A 93 -22.21 4.00 -7.91
N LEU A 94 -22.60 4.14 -6.65
CA LEU A 94 -21.69 4.24 -5.52
C LEU A 94 -20.92 2.94 -5.29
N ASP A 95 -21.59 1.79 -5.42
CA ASP A 95 -20.96 0.48 -5.30
C ASP A 95 -19.95 0.22 -6.42
N ARG A 96 -20.26 0.68 -7.64
CA ARG A 96 -19.36 0.61 -8.80
C ARG A 96 -18.25 1.67 -8.82
N LEU A 97 -18.34 2.69 -7.98
CA LEU A 97 -17.22 3.60 -7.74
C LEU A 97 -16.15 2.80 -7.01
N ASP A 98 -15.15 2.36 -7.77
CA ASP A 98 -14.02 1.58 -7.28
C ASP A 98 -13.13 2.49 -6.42
N ALA A 99 -13.50 2.56 -5.14
CA ALA A 99 -12.83 3.33 -4.10
C ALA A 99 -11.51 2.67 -3.66
N GLN A 100 -11.30 1.39 -4.02
CA GLN A 100 -10.08 0.69 -3.73
C GLN A 100 -9.02 0.99 -4.78
N ILE A 101 -7.82 1.33 -4.29
CA ILE A 101 -6.67 1.50 -5.14
C ILE A 101 -6.15 0.11 -5.49
N GLU A 102 -6.54 -0.40 -6.66
CA GLU A 102 -6.14 -1.72 -7.12
C GLU A 102 -5.07 -1.70 -8.20
N GLY A 103 -4.08 -2.59 -8.07
CA GLY A 103 -3.13 -2.92 -9.12
C GLY A 103 -3.72 -3.90 -10.14
N ARG A 104 -4.81 -3.52 -10.83
CA ARG A 104 -5.41 -4.29 -11.94
C ARG A 104 -5.74 -5.75 -11.57
N GLY A 105 -6.21 -5.99 -10.34
CA GLY A 105 -6.54 -7.32 -9.80
C GLY A 105 -5.37 -8.15 -9.26
N PHE A 106 -4.12 -7.66 -9.36
CA PHE A 106 -2.96 -8.35 -8.77
C PHE A 106 -2.80 -8.09 -7.28
N PHE A 107 -3.14 -6.88 -6.86
CA PHE A 107 -3.09 -6.47 -5.47
C PHE A 107 -4.10 -5.37 -5.20
N THR A 108 -4.63 -5.36 -3.99
CA THR A 108 -5.42 -4.26 -3.44
C THR A 108 -4.55 -3.54 -2.42
N LEU A 109 -4.40 -2.23 -2.59
CA LEU A 109 -3.56 -1.42 -1.73
C LEU A 109 -4.27 -1.19 -0.39
N ASN A 110 -4.04 -2.08 0.58
CA ASN A 110 -4.56 -1.97 1.94
C ASN A 110 -3.41 -2.03 2.96
N LYS A 111 -3.70 -1.74 4.24
CA LYS A 111 -2.67 -1.84 5.30
C LYS A 111 -2.01 -3.23 5.38
N GLY A 112 -2.75 -4.28 5.04
CA GLY A 112 -2.23 -5.65 4.97
C GLY A 112 -1.10 -5.77 3.95
N MET A 113 -1.33 -5.34 2.71
CA MET A 113 -0.34 -5.33 1.64
C MET A 113 0.89 -4.49 2.02
N ALA A 114 0.69 -3.29 2.56
CA ALA A 114 1.79 -2.44 2.99
C ALA A 114 2.65 -3.11 4.08
N THR A 115 2.01 -3.78 5.04
CA THR A 115 2.69 -4.56 6.09
C THR A 115 3.44 -5.75 5.51
N THR A 116 2.86 -6.46 4.54
CA THR A 116 3.53 -7.55 3.83
C THR A 116 4.79 -7.07 3.13
N VAL A 117 4.73 -5.94 2.41
CA VAL A 117 5.89 -5.36 1.73
C VAL A 117 7.01 -5.05 2.73
N VAL A 118 6.70 -4.37 3.84
CA VAL A 118 7.67 -4.07 4.90
C VAL A 118 8.26 -5.35 5.49
N ASN A 119 7.43 -6.36 5.78
CA ASN A 119 7.89 -7.62 6.36
C ASN A 119 8.81 -8.39 5.40
N THR A 120 8.46 -8.47 4.12
CA THR A 120 9.31 -9.10 3.09
C THR A 120 10.66 -8.41 2.99
N VAL A 121 10.66 -7.08 3.05
CA VAL A 121 11.89 -6.27 3.02
C VAL A 121 12.78 -6.53 4.23
N VAL A 122 12.21 -6.51 5.44
CA VAL A 122 12.95 -6.80 6.67
C VAL A 122 13.49 -8.23 6.65
N THR A 123 12.68 -9.18 6.19
CA THR A 123 13.11 -10.59 6.04
C THR A 123 14.29 -10.70 5.09
N TYR A 124 14.24 -10.02 3.93
CA TYR A 124 15.33 -10.02 2.97
C TYR A 124 16.61 -9.39 3.54
N LEU A 125 16.49 -8.30 4.30
CA LEU A 125 17.62 -7.69 5.00
C LEU A 125 18.24 -8.66 6.02
N VAL A 126 17.43 -9.31 6.86
CA VAL A 126 17.93 -10.27 7.86
C VAL A 126 18.67 -11.42 7.19
N VAL A 127 18.10 -11.99 6.12
CA VAL A 127 18.75 -13.04 5.33
C VAL A 127 20.08 -12.54 4.76
N LEU A 128 20.10 -11.36 4.14
CA LEU A 128 21.33 -10.78 3.59
C LEU A 128 22.41 -10.60 4.66
N ILE A 129 22.06 -10.08 5.85
CA ILE A 129 23.00 -9.91 6.96
C ILE A 129 23.58 -11.25 7.40
N GLN A 130 22.77 -12.30 7.50
CA GLN A 130 23.26 -13.63 7.89
C GLN A 130 24.24 -14.21 6.86
N PHE A 131 23.94 -14.07 5.57
CA PHE A 131 24.78 -14.63 4.51
C PHE A 131 26.07 -13.83 4.28
N TYR A 132 26.06 -12.51 4.44
CA TYR A 132 27.27 -11.67 4.28
C TYR A 132 28.08 -11.54 5.56
N GLY A 133 27.42 -11.47 6.73
CA GLY A 133 28.09 -11.34 8.03
C GLY A 133 28.62 -12.66 8.60
N GLY A 134 28.12 -13.80 8.11
CA GLY A 134 28.62 -15.13 8.49
C GLY A 134 29.76 -15.67 7.62
N GLY A 135 30.14 -14.97 6.55
CA GLY A 135 31.19 -15.39 5.60
C GLY A 135 32.60 -14.96 5.95
N SER A 136 32.82 -14.32 7.10
CA SER A 136 34.14 -13.95 7.60
C SER A 136 34.70 -15.04 8.52
N GLU A 137 35.06 -16.19 7.95
CA GLU A 137 36.01 -17.16 8.52
C GLU A 137 37.15 -17.41 7.53
#